data_AF-A0A151EXJ2-F1
#
_entry.id   AF-A0A151EXJ2-F1
#
_cell.length_a   1.000
_cell.length_b   1.000
_cell.length_c   1.000
_cell.angle_alpha   90.00
_cell.angle_beta   90.00
_cell.angle_gamma   90.00
#
_symmetry.space_group_name_H-M   'P 1'
#
loop_
_entity.id
_entity.type
_entity.pdbx_description
1 polymer ?
#
loop_
_entity_poly.entity_id
_entity_poly.type
_entity_poly.pdbx_seq_one_letter_code
_entity_poly.pdbx_strand_id
1 'polypeptide(L)'
;MDVKIFTMKGCKHCDNLKQQLTENDIKFIEIDVDENEKLYENFSKKVDNDFLPAIIVGKTVFVPDRSFKTINEAVKHIKTHLQVL
;
A
#
# COMPACT_ATOMS: atom_id res chain seq x y z
N MET A 1 -4.49 -14.28 0.64
CA MET A 1 -3.49 -13.45 1.33
C MET A 1 -3.95 -12.03 1.18
N ASP A 2 -4.10 -11.30 2.27
CA ASP A 2 -4.78 -10.01 2.24
C ASP A 2 -3.79 -8.89 1.89
N VAL A 3 -4.16 -8.07 0.91
CA VAL A 3 -3.48 -6.81 0.57
C VAL A 3 -4.26 -5.68 1.24
N LYS A 4 -3.60 -4.89 2.08
CA LYS A 4 -4.17 -3.68 2.69
C LYS A 4 -3.35 -2.48 2.26
N ILE A 5 -4.03 -1.37 1.98
CA ILE A 5 -3.42 -0.15 1.48
C ILE A 5 -3.89 1.00 2.36
N PHE A 6 -2.95 1.63 3.07
CA PHE A 6 -3.21 2.94 3.63
C PHE A 6 -3.28 3.96 2.49
N THR A 7 -4.35 4.74 2.48
CA THR A 7 -4.70 5.69 1.42
C THR A 7 -5.41 6.91 2.01
N MET A 8 -5.57 7.97 1.21
CA MET A 8 -6.47 9.09 1.52
C MET A 8 -7.08 9.63 0.23
N LYS A 9 -8.18 10.37 0.35
CA LYS A 9 -8.79 11.07 -0.78
C LYS A 9 -7.81 12.11 -1.36
N GLY A 10 -7.74 12.18 -2.69
CA GLY A 10 -6.84 13.12 -3.39
C GLY A 10 -5.38 12.66 -3.52
N CYS A 11 -5.02 11.49 -3.01
CA CYS A 11 -3.70 10.90 -3.18
C CYS A 11 -3.53 10.24 -4.57
N LYS A 12 -2.98 10.97 -5.54
CA LYS A 12 -2.75 10.48 -6.92
C LYS A 12 -1.94 9.18 -6.98
N HIS A 13 -0.95 9.02 -6.10
CA HIS A 13 -0.13 7.80 -6.04
C HIS A 13 -0.93 6.59 -5.53
N CYS A 14 -1.83 6.82 -4.57
CA CYS A 14 -2.72 5.80 -4.05
C CYS A 14 -3.73 5.37 -5.11
N ASP A 15 -4.32 6.33 -5.84
CA ASP A 15 -5.26 6.04 -6.92
C ASP A 15 -4.60 5.24 -8.05
N ASN A 16 -3.38 5.61 -8.46
CA ASN A 16 -2.62 4.85 -9.45
C ASN A 16 -2.35 3.41 -8.99
N LEU A 17 -1.94 3.21 -7.74
CA LEU A 17 -1.74 1.86 -7.19
C LEU A 17 -3.03 1.05 -7.22
N LYS A 18 -4.14 1.61 -6.74
CA LYS A 18 -5.45 0.95 -6.70
C LYS A 18 -5.93 0.57 -8.11
N GLN A 19 -5.75 1.47 -9.07
CA GLN A 19 -6.09 1.22 -10.47
C GLN A 19 -5.30 0.03 -10.99
N GLN A 20 -3.97 0.03 -10.87
CA GLN A 20 -3.14 -1.06 -11.35
C GLN A 20 -3.47 -2.40 -10.66
N LEU A 21 -3.76 -2.41 -9.37
CA LEU A 21 -4.17 -3.64 -8.68
C LEU A 21 -5.53 -4.15 -9.18
N THR A 22 -6.48 -3.25 -9.42
CA THR A 22 -7.79 -3.58 -9.99
C THR A 22 -7.66 -4.14 -11.41
N GLU A 23 -6.85 -3.51 -12.27
CA GLU A 23 -6.56 -3.97 -13.63
C GLU A 23 -5.89 -5.34 -13.69
N ASN A 24 -5.28 -5.79 -12.59
CA ASN A 24 -4.64 -7.09 -12.47
C ASN A 24 -5.46 -8.08 -11.63
N ASP A 25 -6.73 -7.79 -11.38
CA ASP A 25 -7.65 -8.63 -10.58
C ASP A 25 -7.14 -8.92 -9.14
N ILE A 26 -6.28 -8.04 -8.61
CA ILE A 26 -5.75 -8.16 -7.25
C ILE A 26 -6.69 -7.44 -6.30
N LYS A 27 -7.38 -8.21 -5.46
CA LYS A 27 -8.23 -7.67 -4.40
C LYS A 27 -7.40 -7.04 -3.29
N PHE A 28 -7.83 -5.88 -2.81
CA PHE A 28 -7.22 -5.18 -1.69
C PHE A 28 -8.29 -4.54 -0.79
N ILE A 29 -7.88 -4.18 0.42
CA ILE A 29 -8.68 -3.44 1.39
C ILE A 29 -8.07 -2.05 1.53
N GLU A 30 -8.89 -1.02 1.35
CA GLU A 30 -8.49 0.37 1.59
C GLU A 30 -8.62 0.69 3.08
N ILE A 31 -7.61 1.38 3.62
CA ILE A 31 -7.64 1.96 4.95
C ILE A 31 -7.43 3.46 4.77
N ASP A 32 -8.53 4.20 4.82
CA ASP A 32 -8.49 5.65 4.77
C ASP A 32 -7.82 6.19 6.04
N VAL A 33 -6.72 6.92 5.89
CA VAL A 33 -5.95 7.43 7.03
C VAL A 33 -6.65 8.57 7.76
N ASP A 34 -7.53 9.33 7.09
CA ASP A 34 -8.28 10.42 7.70
C ASP A 34 -9.37 9.84 8.63
N GLU A 35 -9.94 8.69 8.26
CA GLU A 35 -10.90 7.97 9.11
C GLU A 35 -10.21 7.12 10.21
N ASN A 36 -8.92 6.86 10.07
CA ASN A 36 -8.16 5.94 10.93
C ASN A 36 -6.86 6.57 11.46
N GLU A 37 -6.87 7.86 11.80
CA GLU A 37 -5.66 8.63 12.15
C GLU A 37 -4.78 7.94 13.18
N LYS A 38 -5.34 7.51 14.31
CA LYS A 38 -4.57 6.85 15.39
C LYS A 38 -3.95 5.52 14.95
N LEU A 39 -4.62 4.78 14.08
CA LEU A 39 -4.06 3.54 13.53
C LEU A 39 -2.89 3.86 12.62
N TYR A 40 -3.04 4.86 11.74
CA TYR A 40 -1.99 5.27 10.82
C TYR A 40 -0.79 5.85 11.57
N GLU A 41 -1.00 6.71 12.56
CA GLU A 41 0.06 7.27 13.41
C GLU A 41 0.91 6.17 14.07
N ASN A 42 0.25 5.16 14.66
CA ASN A 42 0.94 4.02 15.26
C ASN A 42 1.71 3.18 14.23
N PHE A 43 1.11 2.97 13.06
CA PHE A 43 1.77 2.27 11.95
C PHE A 43 3.02 3.04 11.49
N SER A 44 2.88 4.31 11.16
CA SER A 44 3.93 5.17 10.64
C SER A 44 5.10 5.29 11.61
N LYS A 45 4.83 5.43 12.91
CA LYS A 45 5.86 5.39 13.96
C LYS A 45 6.61 4.06 14.01
N LYS A 46 5.90 2.93 13.88
CA LYS A 46 6.51 1.60 13.93
C LYS A 46 7.39 1.32 12.72
N VAL A 47 7.00 1.82 11.54
CA VAL A 47 7.75 1.61 10.30
C VAL A 47 8.71 2.76 10.00
N ASP A 48 8.70 3.84 10.78
CA ASP A 48 9.50 5.04 10.57
C ASP A 48 9.34 5.60 9.14
N ASN A 49 8.08 5.74 8.72
CA ASN A 49 7.68 6.24 7.40
C ASN A 49 6.20 6.66 7.43
N ASP A 50 5.89 7.87 6.96
CA ASP A 50 4.55 8.47 6.95
C ASP A 50 4.04 8.75 5.53
N PHE A 51 4.70 8.20 4.50
CA PHE A 51 4.30 8.40 3.11
C PHE A 51 3.23 7.41 2.66
N LEU A 52 2.35 7.90 1.79
CA LEU A 52 1.30 7.11 1.14
C LEU A 52 1.59 6.89 -0.35
N PRO A 53 1.18 5.75 -0.92
CA PRO A 53 0.51 4.64 -0.26
C PRO A 53 1.47 3.76 0.56
N ALA A 54 1.03 3.28 1.72
CA ALA A 54 1.72 2.23 2.47
C ALA A 54 0.95 0.90 2.36
N ILE A 55 1.68 -0.19 2.12
CA ILE A 55 1.08 -1.46 1.66
C ILE A 55 1.45 -2.56 2.64
N ILE A 56 0.47 -3.36 3.02
CA ILE A 56 0.65 -4.56 3.83
C ILE A 56 0.20 -5.77 3.01
N VAL A 57 1.10 -6.74 2.82
CA VAL A 57 0.78 -8.04 2.21
C VAL A 57 1.11 -9.13 3.23
N GLY A 58 0.08 -9.71 3.84
CA GLY A 58 0.27 -10.64 4.95
C GLY A 58 0.98 -9.99 6.14
N LYS A 59 2.23 -10.39 6.41
CA LYS A 59 3.10 -9.82 7.46
C LYS A 59 4.15 -8.84 6.92
N THR A 60 4.22 -8.66 5.60
CA THR A 60 5.22 -7.84 4.93
C THR A 60 4.67 -6.44 4.73
N VAL A 61 5.50 -5.43 4.97
CA VAL A 61 5.16 -4.03 4.76
C VAL A 61 6.03 -3.46 3.64
N PHE A 62 5.42 -2.76 2.70
CA PHE A 62 6.10 -1.99 1.68
C PHE A 62 5.73 -0.51 1.84
N VAL A 63 6.73 0.34 2.01
CA VAL A 63 6.56 1.80 2.15
C VAL A 63 7.36 2.56 1.08
N PRO A 64 6.90 3.76 0.69
CA PRO A 64 7.62 4.60 -0.25
C PRO A 64 9.03 4.93 0.23
N ASP A 65 9.94 5.12 -0.72
CA ASP A 65 11.34 5.48 -0.53
C ASP A 65 12.25 4.48 0.19
N ARG A 66 11.69 3.46 0.84
CA ARG A 66 12.43 2.33 1.42
C ARG A 66 12.21 1.04 0.66
N SER A 67 10.97 0.73 0.34
CA SER A 67 10.61 -0.54 -0.30
C SER A 67 10.44 -0.41 -1.80
N PHE A 68 10.05 0.77 -2.29
CA PHE A 68 9.89 1.07 -3.71
C PHE A 68 10.07 2.57 -3.96
N LYS A 69 10.48 2.92 -5.18
CA LYS A 69 10.56 4.29 -5.67
C LYS A 69 9.42 4.66 -6.62
N THR A 70 8.76 3.65 -7.21
CA THR A 70 7.64 3.86 -8.12
C THR A 70 6.46 2.94 -7.81
N ILE A 71 5.27 3.32 -8.27
CA ILE A 71 4.06 2.49 -8.12
C ILE A 71 4.21 1.16 -8.87
N ASN A 72 4.89 1.15 -10.02
CA ASN A 72 5.13 -0.07 -10.78
C ASN A 72 6.01 -1.06 -10.00
N GLU A 73 7.02 -0.56 -9.28
CA GLU A 73 7.81 -1.39 -8.35
C GLU A 73 6.95 -1.93 -7.21
N ALA A 74 6.11 -1.09 -6.60
CA ALA A 74 5.17 -1.53 -5.57
C ALA A 74 4.25 -2.67 -6.04
N VAL A 75 3.66 -2.54 -7.24
CA VAL A 75 2.83 -3.59 -7.85
C VAL A 75 3.62 -4.86 -8.11
N LYS A 76 4.86 -4.74 -8.61
CA LYS A 76 5.75 -5.89 -8.80
C LYS A 76 6.04 -6.61 -7.48
N HIS A 77 6.29 -5.88 -6.40
CA HIS A 77 6.51 -6.47 -5.07
C HIS A 77 5.27 -7.22 -4.57
N ILE A 78 4.08 -6.63 -4.72
CA ILE A 78 2.81 -7.28 -4.36
C ILE A 78 2.63 -8.58 -5.14
N LYS A 79 2.74 -8.53 -6.48
CA LYS A 79 2.57 -9.72 -7.33
C LYS A 79 3.58 -10.82 -7.00
N THR A 80 4.84 -10.46 -6.76
CA THR A 80 5.89 -11.39 -6.33
C THR A 80 5.49 -12.08 -5.03
N HIS A 81 5.00 -11.32 -4.05
CA HIS A 81 4.63 -11.86 -2.75
C HIS A 81 3.38 -12.75 -2.80
N LEU A 82 2.45 -12.41 -3.69
CA LEU A 82 1.24 -13.21 -3.95
C LEU A 82 1.51 -14.44 -4.84
N GLN A 83 2.72 -14.60 -5.39
CA GLN A 83 3.08 -15.66 -6.36
C GLN A 83 2.18 -15.65 -7.60
N VAL A 84 1.80 -14.45 -8.07
CA VAL A 84 0.95 -14.25 -9.26
C VAL A 84 1.75 -13.64 -10.43
N LEU A 85 3.07 -13.82 -10.42
CA LEU A 85 3.98 -13.48 -11.52
C LEU A 85 4.28 -14.69 -12.38
#